data_AF-A0A1S9BSD8-F1
#
_entry.id   AF-A0A1S9BSD8-F1
#
_cell.length_a   1.000
_cell.length_b   1.000
_cell.length_c   1.000
_cell.angle_alpha   90.00
_cell.angle_beta   90.00
_cell.angle_gamma   90.00
#
_symmetry.space_group_name_H-M   'P 1'
#
loop_
_entity.id
_entity.type
_entity.pdbx_description
1 polymer ?
#
loop_
_entity_poly.entity_id
_entity_poly.type
_entity_poly.pdbx_seq_one_letter_code
_entity_poly.pdbx_strand_id
1 'polypeptide(L)' 'MHIPNLFHRESGLYEPSGISPQDDVTLMMNHINSYPRKSLNNHSPYEVAQLLLGETFLKAMNFSKIPADEVILKPI' A
#
# COMPACT_ATOMS: atom_id res chain seq x y z
N MET A 1 -0.12 28.63 -1.62
CA MET A 1 -0.80 27.93 -2.74
C MET A 1 -1.65 26.84 -2.11
N HIS A 2 -2.97 26.90 -2.25
CA HIS A 2 -3.88 25.89 -1.69
C HIS A 2 -4.25 24.91 -2.81
N ILE A 3 -3.93 23.63 -2.63
CA ILE A 3 -4.42 22.56 -3.51
C ILE A 3 -5.75 22.08 -2.88
N PRO A 4 -6.91 22.31 -3.52
CA PRO A 4 -8.19 21.87 -2.97
C PRO A 4 -8.31 20.35 -3.02
N ASN A 5 -9.08 19.78 -2.09
CA ASN A 5 -9.35 18.34 -2.07
C ASN A 5 -10.08 17.89 -3.35
N LEU A 6 -9.36 17.19 -4.23
CA LEU A 6 -9.82 16.66 -5.52
C LEU A 6 -10.79 15.47 -5.41
N PHE A 7 -11.33 15.21 -4.20
CA PHE A 7 -12.27 14.14 -3.91
C PHE A 7 -13.63 14.71 -3.49
N HIS A 8 -14.32 15.36 -4.43
CA HIS A 8 -15.78 15.45 -4.37
C HIS A 8 -16.37 14.14 -4.89
N ARG A 9 -17.41 13.64 -4.21
CA ARG A 9 -18.03 12.32 -4.47
C ARG A 9 -18.87 12.34 -5.74
N GLU A 10 -18.77 11.28 -6.54
CA GLU A 10 -19.92 10.77 -7.31
C GLU A 10 -20.04 9.24 -7.16
N SER A 11 -21.28 8.78 -7.02
CA SER A 11 -21.80 7.39 -7.18
C SER A 11 -20.90 6.18 -6.88
N GLY A 12 -21.20 5.45 -5.77
CA GLY A 12 -21.01 3.99 -5.71
C GLY A 12 -20.37 3.42 -4.45
N LEU A 13 -21.21 3.03 -3.47
CA LEU A 13 -20.96 2.00 -2.44
C LEU A 13 -19.51 1.87 -1.90
N TYR A 14 -19.10 2.78 -1.01
CA TYR A 14 -18.06 2.51 -0.02
C TYR A 14 -18.74 2.27 1.33
N GLU A 15 -19.04 1.01 1.64
CA GLU A 15 -19.36 0.55 3.01
C GLU A 15 -18.09 0.74 3.85
N PRO A 16 -18.06 1.66 4.82
CA PRO A 16 -16.81 2.04 5.46
C PRO A 16 -16.37 0.96 6.46
N SER A 17 -15.14 0.49 6.28
CA SER A 17 -14.36 -0.36 7.18
C SER A 17 -14.16 0.22 8.61
N GLY A 18 -14.63 1.45 8.85
CA GLY A 18 -14.29 2.30 9.99
C GLY A 18 -12.97 3.07 9.79
N ILE A 19 -12.23 2.79 8.71
CA ILE A 19 -10.93 3.37 8.37
C ILE A 19 -11.10 4.39 7.22
N SER A 20 -10.10 5.25 6.96
CA SER A 20 -10.22 6.23 5.87
C SER A 20 -9.84 5.63 4.52
N PRO A 21 -10.34 6.19 3.39
CA PRO A 21 -9.94 5.74 2.05
C PRO A 21 -8.43 5.84 1.78
N GLN A 22 -7.70 6.73 2.49
CA GLN A 22 -6.24 6.81 2.38
C GLN A 22 -5.55 5.63 3.08
N ASP A 23 -6.12 5.11 4.15
CA ASP A 23 -5.58 3.97 4.90
C ASP A 23 -5.84 2.66 4.14
N ASP A 24 -7.03 2.48 3.58
CA ASP A 24 -7.36 1.35 2.69
C ASP A 24 -6.46 1.35 1.43
N VAL A 25 -6.22 2.50 0.82
CA VAL A 25 -5.23 2.63 -0.28
C VAL A 25 -3.81 2.29 0.18
N THR A 26 -3.42 2.68 1.39
CA THR A 26 -2.10 2.36 1.94
C THR A 26 -1.96 0.84 2.19
N LEU A 27 -3.00 0.20 2.72
CA LEU A 27 -3.07 -1.25 2.93
C LEU A 27 -2.98 -2.01 1.60
N MET A 28 -3.78 -1.62 0.59
CA MET A 28 -3.72 -2.18 -0.77
C MET A 28 -2.29 -2.08 -1.36
N MET A 29 -1.65 -0.91 -1.23
CA MET A 29 -0.29 -0.71 -1.72
C MET A 29 0.74 -1.57 -0.96
N ASN A 30 0.55 -1.77 0.35
CA ASN A 30 1.40 -2.66 1.15
C ASN A 30 1.24 -4.14 0.75
N HIS A 31 0.04 -4.63 0.41
CA HIS A 31 -0.11 -5.98 -0.16
C HIS A 31 0.60 -6.10 -1.52
N ILE A 32 0.35 -5.15 -2.44
CA ILE A 32 0.96 -5.11 -3.79
C ILE A 32 2.50 -5.08 -3.72
N ASN A 33 3.07 -4.31 -2.79
CA ASN A 33 4.51 -4.15 -2.63
C ASN A 33 5.17 -5.23 -1.75
N SER A 34 4.39 -6.02 -1.02
CA SER A 34 4.89 -7.19 -0.27
C SER A 34 4.98 -8.45 -1.13
N TYR A 35 4.28 -8.51 -2.27
CA TYR A 35 4.31 -9.66 -3.18
C TYR A 35 5.66 -9.82 -3.91
N PRO A 36 6.31 -11.01 -3.84
CA PRO A 36 7.55 -11.33 -4.57
C PRO A 36 7.43 -11.25 -6.09
N ARG A 37 8.49 -10.81 -6.78
CA ARG A 37 8.50 -10.66 -8.24
C ARG A 37 9.74 -11.30 -8.87
N LYS A 38 9.55 -12.15 -9.89
CA LYS A 38 10.66 -12.82 -10.61
C LYS A 38 11.67 -11.83 -11.21
N SER A 39 11.20 -10.67 -11.67
CA SER A 39 12.04 -9.57 -12.19
C SER A 39 12.88 -8.87 -11.11
N LEU A 40 12.57 -9.07 -9.83
CA LEU A 40 13.34 -8.58 -8.68
C LEU A 40 14.11 -9.73 -8.00
N ASN A 41 14.54 -10.74 -8.77
CA ASN A 41 15.19 -11.95 -8.25
C ASN A 41 14.37 -12.71 -7.19
N ASN A 42 13.04 -12.68 -7.32
CA ASN A 42 12.06 -13.21 -6.34
C ASN A 42 12.00 -12.46 -5.00
N HIS A 43 12.55 -11.25 -4.91
CA HIS A 43 12.25 -10.32 -3.82
C HIS A 43 10.97 -9.54 -4.06
N SER A 44 10.40 -8.95 -3.00
CA SER A 44 9.30 -8.00 -3.12
C SER A 44 9.81 -6.56 -3.32
N PRO A 45 8.99 -5.66 -3.91
CA PRO A 45 9.32 -4.24 -3.95
C PRO A 45 9.64 -3.62 -2.59
N TYR A 46 8.97 -4.08 -1.51
CA TYR A 46 9.27 -3.63 -0.16
C TYR A 46 10.71 -3.98 0.25
N GLU A 47 11.17 -5.22 0.01
CA GLU A 47 12.54 -5.65 0.35
C GLU A 47 13.59 -4.85 -0.42
N VAL A 48 13.35 -4.63 -1.73
CA VAL A 48 14.23 -3.80 -2.58
C VAL A 48 14.23 -2.35 -2.11
N ALA A 49 13.08 -1.79 -1.73
CA ALA A 49 12.99 -0.43 -1.20
C ALA A 49 13.63 -0.29 0.20
N GLN A 50 13.54 -1.32 1.05
CA GLN A 50 14.15 -1.32 2.39
C GLN A 50 15.68 -1.30 2.28
N LEU A 51 16.25 -2.03 1.32
CA LEU A 51 17.68 -2.02 1.01
C LEU A 51 18.17 -0.67 0.45
N LEU A 52 17.35 -0.01 -0.39
CA LEU A 52 17.75 1.23 -1.08
C LEU A 52 17.47 2.52 -0.30
N LEU A 53 16.42 2.56 0.52
CA LEU A 53 15.92 3.77 1.18
C LEU A 53 15.97 3.70 2.72
N GLY A 54 16.16 2.51 3.28
CA GLY A 54 16.17 2.27 4.73
C GLY A 54 14.77 2.19 5.35
N GLU A 55 14.64 1.35 6.37
CA GLU A 55 13.37 1.05 7.03
C GLU A 55 12.71 2.27 7.69
N THR A 56 13.51 3.19 8.22
CA THR A 56 13.02 4.45 8.84
C THR A 56 12.26 5.31 7.83
N PHE A 57 12.71 5.37 6.58
CA PHE A 57 12.02 6.11 5.51
C PHE A 57 10.69 5.42 5.15
N LEU A 58 10.70 4.10 4.99
CA LEU A 58 9.47 3.34 4.69
C LEU A 58 8.41 3.50 5.79
N LYS A 59 8.83 3.42 7.07
CA LYS A 59 7.94 3.64 8.22
C LYS A 59 7.34 5.05 8.26
N ALA A 60 8.12 6.08 7.94
CA ALA A 60 7.63 7.45 7.85
C ALA A 60 6.59 7.67 6.73
N MET A 61 6.57 6.79 5.71
CA MET A 61 5.60 6.76 4.62
C MET A 61 4.44 5.78 4.84
N ASN A 62 4.30 5.19 6.04
CA ASN A 62 3.36 4.12 6.37
C ASN A 62 3.48 2.84 5.50
N PHE A 63 4.65 2.62 4.89
CA PHE A 63 4.93 1.40 4.13
C PHE A 63 5.39 0.29 5.06
N SER A 64 4.73 -0.87 4.97
CA SER A 64 5.00 -2.06 5.78
C SER A 64 5.08 -3.32 4.91
N LYS A 65 5.83 -4.32 5.39
CA LYS A 65 5.84 -5.66 4.81
C LYS A 65 4.71 -6.47 5.41
N ILE A 66 3.85 -7.01 4.57
CA ILE A 66 2.79 -7.94 4.92
C ILE A 66 3.34 -9.39 4.80
N PRO A 67 3.08 -10.29 5.76
CA PRO A 67 3.42 -11.71 5.67
C PRO A 67 2.91 -12.35 4.38
N ALA A 68 3.67 -13.29 3.81
CA ALA A 68 3.40 -13.81 2.46
C ALA A 68 2.04 -14.56 2.34
N ASP A 69 1.59 -15.12 3.45
CA ASP A 69 0.30 -15.76 3.69
C ASP A 69 -0.86 -14.76 3.89
N GLU A 70 -0.56 -13.51 4.23
CA GLU A 70 -1.50 -12.38 4.34
C GLU A 70 -1.56 -11.50 3.07
N VAL A 71 -0.78 -11.81 2.02
CA VAL A 71 -0.77 -11.00 0.77
C VAL A 71 -1.98 -11.30 -0.11
N ILE A 72 -2.98 -10.42 -0.03
CA ILE A 72 -4.20 -10.43 -0.84
C ILE A 72 -3.99 -9.54 -2.09
N LEU A 73 -4.04 -10.15 -3.29
CA LEU A 73 -3.88 -9.46 -4.59
C LEU A 73 -5.18 -9.32 -5.41
N LYS A 74 -6.33 -9.67 -4.81
CA LYS A 74 -7.66 -9.54 -5.42
C LYS A 74 -8.61 -9.02 -4.34
N PRO A 75 -9.65 -8.24 -4.69
CA PRO A 75 -10.75 -7.97 -3.77
C PRO A 75 -11.32 -9.26 -3.18
N ILE A 76 -11.74 -9.19 -1.92
CA ILE A 76 -12.40 -10.27 -1.17
C ILE A 76 -13.91 -10.25 -1.45
#